data_AF-S4PNW8-F1
#
_entry.id   AF-S4PNW8-F1
#
_cell.length_a   1.000
_cell.length_b   1.000
_cell.length_c   1.000
_cell.angle_alpha   90.00
_cell.angle_beta   90.00
_cell.angle_gamma   90.00
#
_symmetry.space_group_name_H-M   'P 1'
#
loop_
_entity.id
_entity.type
_entity.pdbx_description
1 polymer ?
#
loop_
_entity_poly.entity_id
_entity_poly.type
_entity_poly.pdbx_seq_one_letter_code
_entity_poly.pdbx_strand_id
1 'polypeptide(L)'
;MYLNIFDSYSKVRSSGDERRSKKLCKDWCQKKYINYRVMEKAVEIRNSLEKLVKNKFGLTNATFEGLDLGTAKCVRVMKAVLSGLFPQAAYLSPDNTYRGIRGAVLHIGPDSCLYHVQQPKW
;
A
#
# COMPACT_ATOMS: atom_id res chain seq x y z
N MET A 1 -2.77 4.53 -1.96
CA MET A 1 -1.59 5.24 -2.48
C MET A 1 -0.35 4.35 -2.57
N TYR A 2 0.12 3.72 -1.47
CA TYR A 2 1.39 2.97 -1.45
C TYR A 2 1.51 1.86 -2.51
N LEU A 3 0.44 1.07 -2.71
CA LEU A 3 0.45 0.00 -3.72
C LEU A 3 0.72 0.55 -5.14
N ASN A 4 0.13 1.70 -5.49
CA ASN A 4 0.30 2.32 -6.80
C ASN A 4 1.74 2.81 -7.02
N ILE A 5 2.35 3.36 -5.96
CA ILE A 5 3.75 3.80 -5.98
C ILE A 5 4.66 2.60 -6.19
N PHE A 6 4.46 1.54 -5.40
CA PHE A 6 5.29 0.33 -5.46
C PHE A 6 5.15 -0.41 -6.80
N ASP A 7 3.93 -0.52 -7.33
CA ASP A 7 3.67 -1.14 -8.64
C ASP A 7 4.33 -0.37 -9.77
N SER A 8 4.18 0.96 -9.77
CA SER A 8 4.83 1.84 -10.75
C SER A 8 6.35 1.74 -10.70
N TYR A 9 6.93 1.75 -9.50
CA TYR A 9 8.37 1.60 -9.31
C TYR A 9 8.87 0.22 -9.76
N SER A 10 8.12 -0.84 -9.48
CA SER A 10 8.46 -2.22 -9.88
C SER A 10 8.52 -2.38 -11.40
N LYS A 11 7.63 -1.70 -12.13
CA LYS A 11 7.64 -1.66 -13.60
C LYS A 11 8.90 -0.99 -14.15
N VAL A 12 9.32 0.14 -13.56
CA VAL A 12 10.58 0.82 -13.95
C VAL A 12 11.79 -0.06 -13.65
N ARG A 13 11.83 -0.69 -12.48
CA ARG A 13 12.94 -1.57 -12.07
C ARG A 13 13.12 -2.78 -12.98
N SER A 14 12.03 -3.30 -13.54
CA SER A 14 12.06 -4.49 -14.41
C SER A 14 12.53 -4.18 -15.85
N SER A 15 12.86 -2.92 -16.17
CA SER A 15 13.27 -2.51 -17.50
C SER A 15 14.80 -2.62 -17.73
N GLY A 16 15.21 -3.66 -18.46
CA GLY A 16 16.56 -3.79 -19.04
C GLY A 16 17.70 -4.16 -18.07
N ASP A 17 18.93 -3.85 -18.47
CA ASP A 17 20.16 -4.15 -17.72
C ASP A 17 20.17 -3.55 -16.30
N GLU A 18 20.74 -4.28 -15.34
CA GLU A 18 20.73 -3.91 -13.91
C GLU A 18 21.30 -2.50 -13.64
N ARG A 19 22.41 -2.13 -14.29
CA ARG A 19 23.03 -0.80 -14.15
C ARG A 19 22.13 0.31 -14.68
N ARG A 20 21.50 0.07 -15.83
CA ARG A 20 20.58 1.03 -16.48
C ARG A 20 19.31 1.18 -15.65
N SER A 21 18.76 0.07 -15.15
CA SER A 21 17.60 0.04 -14.27
C SER A 21 17.82 0.84 -12.98
N LYS A 22 18.98 0.69 -12.32
CA LYS A 22 19.31 1.48 -11.11
C LYS A 22 19.32 2.99 -11.38
N LYS A 23 19.87 3.44 -12.51
CA LYS A 23 19.86 4.86 -12.90
C LYS A 23 18.43 5.34 -13.15
N LEU A 24 17.66 4.60 -13.96
CA LEU A 24 16.27 4.93 -14.25
C LEU A 24 15.40 4.99 -12.99
N CYS A 25 15.61 4.09 -12.03
CA CYS A 25 14.90 4.09 -10.76
C CYS A 25 15.23 5.34 -9.91
N LYS A 26 16.49 5.76 -9.85
CA LYS A 26 16.90 6.99 -9.16
C LYS A 26 16.26 8.22 -9.80
N ASP A 27 16.35 8.34 -11.12
CA ASP A 27 15.79 9.45 -11.89
C ASP A 27 14.26 9.51 -11.72
N TRP A 28 13.59 8.35 -11.75
CA TRP A 28 12.14 8.25 -11.51
C TRP A 28 11.75 8.67 -10.09
N CYS A 29 12.48 8.18 -9.08
CA CYS A 29 12.25 8.56 -7.68
C CYS A 29 12.44 10.07 -7.48
N GLN A 30 13.48 10.66 -8.06
CA GLN A 30 13.73 12.10 -8.01
C GLN A 30 12.59 12.88 -8.68
N LYS A 31 12.17 12.48 -9.89
CA LYS A 31 11.07 13.12 -10.64
C LYS A 31 9.72 13.03 -9.91
N LYS A 32 9.52 11.98 -9.11
CA LYS A 32 8.27 11.73 -8.38
C LYS A 32 8.35 12.12 -6.89
N TYR A 33 9.44 12.75 -6.45
CA TYR A 33 9.66 13.16 -5.06
C TYR A 33 9.55 11.99 -4.06
N ILE A 34 10.03 10.81 -4.46
CA ILE A 34 10.03 9.60 -3.64
C ILE A 34 11.46 9.32 -3.17
N ASN A 35 11.60 8.90 -1.91
CA ASN A 35 12.90 8.49 -1.38
C ASN A 35 13.36 7.15 -1.99
N TYR A 36 14.38 7.21 -2.85
CA TYR A 36 14.95 6.05 -3.52
C TYR A 36 15.45 4.97 -2.54
N ARG A 37 16.09 5.36 -1.43
CA ARG A 37 16.61 4.40 -0.44
C ARG A 37 15.49 3.62 0.25
N VAL A 38 14.37 4.28 0.53
CA VAL A 38 13.19 3.64 1.11
C VAL A 38 12.57 2.64 0.12
N MET A 39 12.54 2.98 -1.18
CA MET A 39 12.03 2.06 -2.21
C MET A 39 12.89 0.82 -2.38
N GLU A 40 14.22 0.96 -2.44
CA GLU A 40 15.13 -0.20 -2.45
C GLU A 40 14.91 -1.07 -1.21
N LYS A 41 14.79 -0.45 -0.03
CA LYS A 41 14.57 -1.20 1.20
C LYS A 41 13.22 -1.93 1.20
N ALA A 42 12.17 -1.31 0.68
CA ALA A 42 10.86 -1.94 0.54
C ALA A 42 10.92 -3.18 -0.37
N VAL A 43 11.69 -3.13 -1.46
CA VAL A 43 11.92 -4.28 -2.35
C VAL A 43 12.65 -5.41 -1.60
N GLU A 44 13.71 -5.10 -0.85
CA GLU A 44 14.43 -6.09 -0.04
C GLU A 44 13.52 -6.78 0.98
N ILE A 45 12.72 -6.00 1.71
CA ILE A 45 11.79 -6.51 2.73
C ILE A 45 10.74 -7.41 2.07
N ARG A 46 10.14 -6.96 0.96
CA ARG A 46 9.16 -7.77 0.21
C ARG A 46 9.75 -9.11 -0.22
N ASN A 47 10.95 -9.11 -0.81
CA ASN A 47 11.59 -10.34 -1.28
C ASN A 47 11.93 -11.29 -0.11
N SER A 48 12.31 -10.74 1.04
CA SER A 48 12.61 -11.53 2.25
C SER A 48 11.34 -12.15 2.83
N LEU A 49 10.26 -11.38 2.93
CA LEU A 49 8.96 -11.87 3.37
C LEU A 49 8.39 -12.92 2.42
N GLU A 50 8.52 -12.72 1.11
CA GLU A 50 8.04 -13.68 0.10
C GLU A 50 8.74 -15.04 0.24
N LYS A 51 10.07 -15.04 0.45
CA LYS A 51 10.82 -16.29 0.73
C LYS A 51 10.32 -16.97 1.99
N LEU A 52 10.08 -16.20 3.06
CA LEU A 52 9.60 -16.74 4.33
C LEU A 52 8.20 -17.34 4.19
N VAL A 53 7.29 -16.64 3.53
CA VAL A 53 5.89 -17.05 3.29
C VAL A 53 5.82 -18.33 2.46
N LYS A 54 6.60 -18.40 1.36
CA LYS A 54 6.64 -19.60 0.50
C LYS A 54 7.33 -20.78 1.19
N ASN A 55 8.50 -20.56 1.79
CA ASN A 55 9.34 -21.67 2.27
C ASN A 55 8.90 -22.20 3.64
N LYS A 56 8.42 -21.35 4.55
CA LYS A 56 8.03 -21.78 5.91
C LYS A 56 6.55 -22.10 6.04
N PHE A 57 5.69 -21.30 5.41
CA PHE A 57 4.24 -21.42 5.58
C PHE A 57 3.56 -22.12 4.40
N GLY A 58 4.29 -22.44 3.32
CA GLY A 58 3.74 -23.12 2.15
C GLY A 58 2.67 -22.30 1.41
N LEU A 59 2.61 -20.99 1.65
CA LEU A 59 1.61 -20.12 1.07
C LEU A 59 2.04 -19.70 -0.34
N THR A 60 1.18 -19.97 -1.32
CA THR A 60 1.38 -19.55 -2.71
C THR A 60 0.76 -18.17 -2.93
N ASN A 61 1.40 -17.37 -3.79
CA ASN A 61 0.81 -16.11 -4.25
C ASN A 61 -0.44 -16.45 -5.10
N ALA A 62 -1.63 -16.21 -4.56
CA ALA A 62 -2.86 -16.36 -5.31
C ALA A 62 -2.99 -15.21 -6.31
N THR A 63 -2.93 -15.52 -7.61
CA THR A 63 -3.31 -14.60 -8.67
C THR A 63 -4.82 -14.65 -8.83
N PHE A 64 -5.48 -13.49 -8.85
CA PHE A 64 -6.93 -13.43 -8.98
C PHE A 64 -7.33 -13.43 -10.47
N GLU A 65 -8.19 -14.38 -10.87
CA GLU A 65 -8.66 -14.58 -12.25
C GLU A 65 -10.09 -14.06 -12.51
N GLY A 66 -10.67 -13.22 -11.63
CA GLY A 66 -12.01 -12.67 -11.90
C GLY A 66 -11.96 -11.36 -12.69
N LEU A 67 -13.05 -11.08 -13.40
CA LEU A 67 -13.26 -9.83 -14.14
C LEU A 67 -13.07 -8.62 -13.20
N ASP A 68 -11.99 -7.87 -13.40
CA ASP A 68 -11.71 -6.66 -12.64
C ASP A 68 -12.52 -5.50 -13.22
N LEU A 69 -13.78 -5.37 -12.79
CA LEU A 69 -14.63 -4.19 -13.05
C LEU A 69 -14.16 -2.96 -12.22
N GLY A 70 -12.85 -2.83 -12.00
CA GLY A 70 -12.17 -1.70 -11.33
C GLY A 70 -12.20 -1.70 -9.80
N THR A 71 -13.07 -2.48 -9.14
CA THR A 71 -13.25 -2.43 -7.66
C THR A 71 -13.01 -3.76 -6.95
N ALA A 72 -13.14 -4.91 -7.62
CA ALA A 72 -13.07 -6.22 -6.98
C ALA A 72 -11.70 -6.52 -6.36
N LYS A 73 -10.62 -6.06 -7.00
CA LYS A 73 -9.25 -6.16 -6.47
C LYS A 73 -9.08 -5.30 -5.22
N CYS A 74 -9.54 -4.04 -5.27
CA CYS A 74 -9.45 -3.10 -4.16
C CYS A 74 -10.20 -3.61 -2.91
N VAL A 75 -11.41 -4.13 -3.07
CA VAL A 75 -12.22 -4.65 -1.96
C VAL A 75 -11.52 -5.81 -1.24
N ARG A 76 -10.88 -6.72 -1.97
CA ARG A 76 -10.12 -7.83 -1.34
C ARG A 76 -8.92 -7.34 -0.56
N VAL A 77 -8.15 -6.40 -1.11
CA VAL A 77 -7.02 -5.80 -0.40
C VAL A 77 -7.53 -5.09 0.87
N MET A 78 -8.64 -4.35 0.79
CA MET A 78 -9.24 -3.72 1.97
C MET A 78 -9.70 -4.74 3.02
N LYS A 79 -10.33 -5.86 2.61
CA LYS A 79 -10.72 -6.95 3.52
C LYS A 79 -9.51 -7.63 4.17
N ALA A 80 -8.43 -7.86 3.42
CA ALA A 80 -7.20 -8.44 3.94
C ALA A 80 -6.55 -7.51 4.99
N VAL A 81 -6.49 -6.21 4.70
CA VAL A 81 -6.01 -5.20 5.66
C VAL A 81 -6.90 -5.17 6.91
N LEU A 82 -8.23 -5.15 6.73
CA LEU A 82 -9.19 -5.16 7.83
C LEU A 82 -9.01 -6.39 8.72
N SER A 83 -8.74 -7.57 8.15
CA SER A 83 -8.57 -8.81 8.92
C SER A 83 -7.45 -8.73 9.97
N GLY A 84 -6.39 -7.95 9.71
CA GLY A 84 -5.29 -7.75 10.64
C GLY A 84 -5.35 -6.45 11.46
N LEU A 85 -6.00 -5.40 10.93
CA LEU A 85 -6.01 -4.06 11.52
C LEU A 85 -7.38 -3.59 12.03
N PHE A 86 -8.37 -4.48 12.12
CA PHE A 86 -9.71 -4.12 12.63
C PHE A 86 -9.73 -3.35 13.96
N PRO A 87 -8.81 -3.57 14.94
CA PRO A 87 -8.85 -2.81 16.19
C PRO A 87 -8.47 -1.33 16.03
N GLN A 88 -7.85 -0.97 14.90
CA GLN A 88 -7.45 0.39 14.56
C GLN A 88 -8.48 1.11 13.70
N ALA A 89 -9.65 0.50 13.42
CA ALA A 89 -10.68 1.17 12.66
C ALA A 89 -11.30 2.33 13.45
N ALA A 90 -11.76 3.34 12.71
CA ALA A 90 -12.41 4.54 13.22
C ALA A 90 -13.72 4.76 12.47
N TYR A 91 -14.59 5.59 13.04
CA TYR A 91 -15.83 6.01 12.38
C TYR A 91 -16.02 7.51 12.54
N LEU A 92 -16.71 8.12 11.59
CA LEU A 92 -17.10 9.51 11.66
C LEU A 92 -18.33 9.63 12.58
N SER A 93 -18.13 10.25 13.74
CA SER A 93 -19.17 10.48 14.73
C SER A 93 -20.07 11.66 14.34
N PRO A 94 -21.33 11.74 14.82
CA PRO A 94 -22.25 12.84 14.52
C PRO A 94 -21.74 14.23 14.90
N ASP A 95 -20.77 14.31 15.83
CA ASP A 95 -20.07 15.53 16.21
C ASP A 95 -18.97 15.96 15.20
N ASN A 96 -18.92 15.33 14.02
CA ASN A 96 -17.93 15.54 12.96
C ASN A 96 -16.48 15.28 13.39
N THR A 97 -16.29 14.43 14.40
CA THR A 97 -14.95 13.94 14.80
C THR A 97 -14.80 12.47 14.45
N TYR A 98 -13.59 12.02 14.14
CA TYR A 98 -13.35 10.58 14.04
C TYR A 98 -13.19 10.01 15.43
N ARG A 99 -13.84 8.87 15.69
CA ARG A 99 -13.67 8.10 16.92
C ARG A 99 -13.16 6.72 16.59
N GLY A 100 -12.08 6.31 17.24
CA GLY A 100 -11.61 4.93 17.17
C GLY A 100 -12.62 3.99 17.83
N ILE A 101 -12.61 2.70 17.47
CA ILE A 101 -13.46 1.68 18.13
C ILE A 101 -13.26 1.67 19.66
N ARG A 102 -12.07 2.04 20.14
CA ARG A 102 -11.72 2.12 21.57
C ARG A 102 -12.06 3.46 22.23
N GLY A 103 -12.76 4.36 21.53
CA GLY A 103 -13.28 5.62 22.08
C GLY A 103 -12.36 6.84 21.96
N ALA A 104 -11.11 6.67 21.50
CA ALA A 104 -10.19 7.80 21.30
C ALA A 104 -10.68 8.72 20.16
N VAL A 105 -10.58 10.04 20.37
CA VAL A 105 -10.81 11.03 19.32
C VAL A 105 -9.59 11.08 18.40
N LEU A 106 -9.84 11.03 17.09
CA LEU A 106 -8.83 10.93 16.04
C LEU A 106 -9.07 11.99 14.97
N HIS A 107 -8.03 12.26 14.18
CA HIS A 107 -8.09 13.16 13.04
C HIS A 107 -7.33 12.56 11.86
N ILE A 108 -7.81 12.80 10.64
CA ILE A 108 -7.06 12.48 9.43
C ILE A 108 -5.90 13.46 9.33
N GLY A 109 -4.67 12.93 9.21
CA GLY A 109 -3.48 13.76 9.05
C GLY A 109 -3.50 14.54 7.71
N PRO A 110 -2.90 15.73 7.65
CA PRO A 110 -2.90 16.58 6.45
C PRO A 110 -2.18 15.94 5.25
N ASP A 111 -1.19 15.08 5.51
CA ASP A 111 -0.45 14.36 4.46
C ASP A 111 -1.23 13.16 3.87
N SER A 112 -2.39 12.85 4.44
CA SER A 112 -3.25 11.77 3.94
C SER A 112 -3.90 12.15 2.62
N CYS A 113 -3.98 11.19 1.70
CA CYS A 113 -4.73 11.36 0.46
C CYS A 113 -6.24 11.56 0.70
N LEU A 114 -6.71 11.26 1.90
CA LEU A 114 -8.11 11.40 2.30
C LEU A 114 -8.41 12.75 2.94
N TYR A 115 -7.42 13.62 3.14
CA TYR A 115 -7.62 14.87 3.87
C TYR A 115 -8.53 15.87 3.13
N HIS A 116 -8.43 15.91 1.80
CA HIS A 116 -9.17 16.85 0.94
C HIS A 116 -10.38 16.24 0.21
N VAL A 117 -10.71 14.98 0.47
CA VAL A 117 -11.85 14.30 -0.16
C VAL A 117 -13.02 14.24 0.82
N GLN A 118 -14.20 13.86 0.31
CA GLN A 118 -15.34 13.60 1.17
C GLN A 118 -14.96 12.56 2.23
N GLN A 119 -15.11 12.95 3.49
CA GLN A 119 -14.70 12.14 4.63
C GLN A 119 -15.49 10.83 4.66
N PRO A 120 -14.81 9.67 4.64
CA PRO A 120 -15.49 8.39 4.72
C PRO A 120 -16.14 8.20 6.10
N LYS A 121 -17.24 7.45 6.14
CA LYS A 121 -17.94 7.16 7.41
C LYS A 121 -17.16 6.20 8.31
N TRP A 122 -16.26 5.41 7.72
CA TRP A 122 -15.43 4.36 8.34
C TRP A 122 -14.03 4.37 7.74
#